data_AF-A0A5N6ACG6-F1
#
_entry.id   AF-A0A5N6ACG6-F1
#
_cell.length_a   1.000
_cell.length_b   1.000
_cell.length_c   1.000
_cell.angle_alpha   90.00
_cell.angle_beta   90.00
_cell.angle_gamma   90.00
#
_symmetry.space_group_name_H-M   'P 1'
#
loop_
_entity.id
_entity.type
_entity.pdbx_description
1 polymer ?
#
loop_
_entity_poly.entity_id
_entity_poly.type
_entity_poly.pdbx_seq_one_letter_code
_entity_poly.pdbx_strand_id
1 'polypeptide(L)'
;MTSLLTAVATGVTLLALLAGCAGHVTRPRLLPEALAAHRLLPPRAVAPAAHAVTAAEGLLALALGGALLAGQRAALAGALGVAALLFAGYAGYTRRALATGRGGPCGCSRAEVPLSGWVVGRAAAFAGLAALGAGLAAGPAAPPEGAAEWATAALAAASLAPLLWSLPAALAQPAAPQRPLPSFAVVSVPNGGR
;
A
#
# COMPACT_ATOMS: atom_id res chain seq x y z
N MET A 1 8.52 -0.77 -23.80
CA MET A 1 8.81 -0.64 -22.34
C MET A 1 7.83 0.28 -21.61
N THR A 2 7.55 1.48 -22.13
CA THR A 2 6.59 2.43 -21.51
C THR A 2 5.16 1.87 -21.39
N SER A 3 4.72 1.10 -22.38
CA SER A 3 3.44 0.38 -22.37
C SER A 3 3.30 -0.57 -21.16
N LEU A 4 4.27 -1.47 -20.99
CA LEU A 4 4.32 -2.43 -19.87
C LEU A 4 4.35 -1.70 -18.51
N LEU A 5 5.16 -0.64 -18.37
CA LEU A 5 5.23 0.15 -17.14
C LEU A 5 3.90 0.82 -16.80
N THR A 6 3.20 1.34 -17.80
CA THR A 6 1.86 1.93 -17.62
C THR A 6 0.87 0.89 -17.14
N ALA A 7 0.86 -0.29 -17.77
CA ALA A 7 -0.03 -1.39 -17.41
C ALA A 7 0.25 -1.91 -15.99
N VAL A 8 1.52 -2.08 -15.61
CA VAL A 8 1.91 -2.49 -14.25
C VAL A 8 1.52 -1.44 -13.22
N ALA A 9 1.84 -0.17 -13.46
CA ALA A 9 1.49 0.92 -12.55
C ALA A 9 -0.03 1.01 -12.35
N THR A 10 -0.80 0.94 -13.44
CA THR A 10 -2.26 0.94 -13.42
C THR A 10 -2.80 -0.25 -12.62
N GLY A 11 -2.27 -1.45 -12.88
CA GLY A 11 -2.68 -2.67 -12.17
C GLY A 11 -2.38 -2.60 -10.67
N VAL A 12 -1.19 -2.14 -10.28
CA VAL A 12 -0.83 -2.00 -8.86
C VAL A 12 -1.73 -0.96 -8.17
N THR A 13 -1.97 0.19 -8.80
CA THR A 13 -2.87 1.22 -8.27
C THR A 13 -4.30 0.70 -8.10
N LEU A 14 -4.84 0.01 -9.11
CA LEU A 14 -6.18 -0.58 -9.04
C LEU A 14 -6.28 -1.63 -7.91
N LEU A 15 -5.32 -2.54 -7.83
CA LEU A 15 -5.28 -3.56 -6.76
C LEU A 15 -5.16 -2.93 -5.38
N ALA A 16 -4.36 -1.87 -5.22
CA ALA A 16 -4.23 -1.15 -3.95
C ALA A 16 -5.53 -0.47 -3.52
N LEU A 17 -6.25 0.18 -4.46
CA LEU A 17 -7.55 0.80 -4.20
C LEU A 17 -8.61 -0.26 -3.82
N LEU A 18 -8.65 -1.38 -4.54
CA LEU A 18 -9.54 -2.49 -4.23
C LEU A 18 -9.25 -3.10 -2.87
N ALA A 19 -7.97 -3.31 -2.53
CA ALA A 19 -7.56 -3.83 -1.23
C ALA A 19 -7.91 -2.88 -0.07
N GLY A 20 -7.71 -1.57 -0.26
CA GLY A 20 -8.11 -0.54 0.71
C GLY A 20 -9.62 -0.53 0.92
N CYS A 21 -10.37 -0.42 -0.17
CA CYS A 21 -11.82 -0.38 -0.15
C CYS A 21 -12.42 -1.64 0.47
N ALA A 22 -12.02 -2.83 0.01
CA ALA A 22 -12.46 -4.10 0.58
C ALA A 22 -12.12 -4.20 2.07
N GLY A 23 -10.95 -3.71 2.45
CA GLY A 23 -10.51 -3.65 3.84
C GLY A 23 -11.38 -2.73 4.72
N HIS A 24 -11.80 -1.58 4.23
CA HIS A 24 -12.69 -0.67 4.97
C HIS A 24 -14.14 -1.18 4.98
N VAL A 25 -14.62 -1.79 3.89
CA VAL A 25 -15.96 -2.37 3.82
C VAL A 25 -16.11 -3.58 4.76
N THR A 26 -15.10 -4.45 4.80
CA THR A 26 -15.11 -5.64 5.68
C THR A 26 -14.91 -5.27 7.15
N ARG A 27 -14.23 -4.17 7.45
CA ARG A 27 -13.93 -3.73 8.82
C ARG A 27 -14.15 -2.22 8.99
N PRO A 28 -15.40 -1.74 8.96
CA PRO A 28 -15.72 -0.31 8.90
C PRO A 28 -15.31 0.49 10.14
N ARG A 29 -15.03 -0.18 11.26
CA ARG A 29 -14.63 0.47 12.52
C ARG A 29 -13.15 0.84 12.59
N LEU A 30 -12.29 0.15 11.84
CA LEU A 30 -10.84 0.31 11.95
C LEU A 30 -10.33 1.69 11.53
N LEU A 31 -10.91 2.24 10.46
CA LEU A 31 -10.49 3.56 9.97
C LEU A 31 -10.92 4.69 10.94
N PRO A 32 -12.19 4.76 11.40
CA PRO A 32 -12.58 5.70 12.46
C PRO A 32 -11.76 5.57 13.75
N GLU A 33 -11.53 4.34 14.23
CA GLU A 33 -10.73 4.10 15.44
C GLU A 33 -9.28 4.58 15.28
N ALA A 34 -8.66 4.33 14.12
CA ALA A 34 -7.34 4.84 13.80
C ALA A 34 -7.29 6.37 13.74
N LEU A 35 -8.24 7.00 13.04
CA LEU A 35 -8.33 8.46 12.95
C LEU A 35 -8.54 9.10 14.34
N ALA A 36 -9.39 8.49 15.18
CA ALA A 36 -9.60 8.93 16.56
C ALA A 36 -8.32 8.79 17.40
N ALA A 37 -7.57 7.69 17.25
CA ALA A 37 -6.31 7.46 17.95
C ALA A 37 -5.23 8.50 17.58
N HIS A 38 -5.16 8.90 16.32
CA HIS A 38 -4.22 9.93 15.85
C HIS A 38 -4.52 11.33 16.39
N ARG A 39 -5.77 11.62 16.80
CA ARG A 39 -6.22 12.92 17.35
C ARG A 39 -5.87 14.13 16.47
N LEU A 40 -5.79 13.94 15.15
CA LEU A 40 -5.54 15.02 14.19
C LEU A 40 -6.82 15.68 13.67
N LEU A 41 -7.96 15.01 13.81
CA LEU A 41 -9.28 15.48 13.39
C LEU A 41 -10.16 15.69 14.62
N PRO A 42 -11.08 16.68 14.60
CA PRO A 42 -12.10 16.79 15.63
C PRO A 42 -12.99 15.53 15.63
N PRO A 43 -13.48 15.06 16.78
CA PRO A 43 -14.26 13.81 16.87
C PRO A 43 -15.46 13.75 15.91
N ARG A 44 -16.10 14.90 15.67
CA ARG A 44 -17.24 15.03 14.75
C ARG A 44 -16.88 14.81 13.27
N ALA A 45 -15.61 15.01 12.89
CA ALA A 45 -15.13 14.84 11.52
C ALA A 45 -14.56 13.44 11.23
N VAL A 46 -14.37 12.60 12.25
CA VAL A 46 -13.75 11.26 12.10
C VAL A 46 -14.60 10.35 11.23
N ALA A 47 -15.88 10.18 11.56
CA ALA A 47 -16.80 9.34 10.80
C ALA A 47 -17.00 9.81 9.35
N PRO A 48 -17.31 11.10 9.06
CA PRO A 48 -17.47 11.54 7.68
C PRO A 48 -16.17 11.45 6.88
N ALA A 49 -15.00 11.71 7.49
CA ALA A 49 -13.72 11.51 6.82
C ALA A 49 -13.49 10.05 6.45
N ALA A 50 -13.78 9.11 7.36
CA ALA A 50 -13.66 7.68 7.07
C ALA A 50 -14.57 7.26 5.90
N HIS A 51 -15.83 7.68 5.90
CA HIS A 51 -16.77 7.39 4.81
C HIS A 51 -16.34 8.02 3.48
N ALA A 52 -15.93 9.29 3.49
CA ALA A 52 -15.49 9.99 2.28
C ALA A 52 -14.27 9.29 1.66
N VAL A 53 -13.34 8.83 2.50
CA VAL A 53 -12.15 8.11 2.08
C VAL A 53 -12.51 6.76 1.45
N THR A 54 -13.34 5.94 2.11
CA THR A 54 -13.76 4.64 1.56
C THR A 54 -14.56 4.81 0.26
N ALA A 55 -15.43 5.82 0.19
CA ALA A 55 -16.15 6.15 -1.03
C ALA A 55 -15.21 6.58 -2.16
N ALA A 56 -14.21 7.41 -1.86
CA ALA A 56 -13.21 7.84 -2.83
C ALA A 56 -12.41 6.64 -3.37
N GLU A 57 -11.98 5.71 -2.52
CA GLU A 57 -11.27 4.49 -2.95
C GLU A 57 -12.14 3.64 -3.87
N GLY A 58 -13.39 3.39 -3.49
CA GLY A 58 -14.34 2.61 -4.29
C GLY A 58 -14.65 3.26 -5.65
N LEU A 59 -14.95 4.56 -5.66
CA LEU A 59 -15.22 5.31 -6.89
C LEU A 59 -13.99 5.35 -7.81
N LEU A 60 -12.79 5.53 -7.26
CA LEU A 60 -11.56 5.50 -8.06
C LEU A 60 -11.29 4.11 -8.62
N ALA A 61 -11.51 3.04 -7.86
CA ALA A 61 -11.36 1.68 -8.36
C ALA A 61 -12.32 1.40 -9.53
N LEU A 62 -13.58 1.83 -9.41
CA LEU A 62 -14.58 1.72 -10.48
C LEU A 62 -14.22 2.57 -11.70
N ALA A 63 -13.77 3.81 -11.48
CA ALA A 63 -13.37 4.71 -12.56
C ALA A 63 -12.14 4.19 -13.33
N LEU A 64 -11.12 3.70 -12.62
CA LEU A 64 -9.95 3.08 -13.23
C LEU A 64 -10.33 1.82 -14.02
N GLY A 65 -11.10 0.92 -13.39
CA GLY A 65 -11.54 -0.32 -14.04
C GLY A 65 -12.39 -0.04 -15.28
N GLY A 66 -13.35 0.87 -15.17
CA GLY A 66 -14.20 1.29 -16.28
C GLY A 66 -13.41 1.95 -17.42
N ALA A 67 -12.49 2.88 -17.10
CA ALA A 67 -11.65 3.52 -18.10
C ALA A 67 -10.71 2.53 -18.81
N LEU A 68 -10.18 1.54 -18.07
CA LEU A 68 -9.35 0.47 -18.61
C LEU A 68 -10.14 -0.41 -19.58
N LEU A 69 -11.34 -0.86 -19.16
CA LEU A 69 -12.22 -1.69 -20.00
C LEU A 69 -12.74 -0.96 -21.23
N ALA A 70 -13.02 0.34 -21.11
CA ALA A 70 -13.48 1.18 -22.21
C ALA A 70 -12.34 1.66 -23.13
N GLY A 71 -11.07 1.40 -22.79
CA GLY A 71 -9.90 1.89 -23.55
C GLY A 71 -9.75 3.42 -23.55
N GLN A 72 -10.37 4.12 -22.61
CA GLN A 72 -10.44 5.59 -22.57
C GLN A 72 -9.21 6.18 -21.88
N ARG A 73 -8.15 6.44 -22.66
CA ARG A 73 -6.84 6.89 -22.16
C ARG A 73 -6.89 8.16 -21.31
N ALA A 74 -7.65 9.17 -21.75
CA ALA A 74 -7.77 10.43 -21.03
C ALA A 74 -8.46 10.24 -19.67
N ALA A 75 -9.53 9.43 -19.63
CA ALA A 75 -10.21 9.08 -18.39
C ALA A 75 -9.30 8.27 -17.45
N LEU A 76 -8.52 7.33 -18.00
CA LEU A 76 -7.56 6.53 -17.25
C LEU A 76 -6.46 7.41 -16.63
N ALA A 77 -5.88 8.33 -17.41
CA ALA A 77 -4.88 9.27 -16.94
C ALA A 77 -5.43 10.19 -15.84
N GLY A 78 -6.66 10.69 -16.01
CA GLY A 78 -7.34 11.50 -15.00
C GLY A 78 -7.58 10.72 -13.71
N ALA A 79 -8.12 9.50 -13.80
CA ALA A 79 -8.38 8.64 -12.65
C ALA A 79 -7.09 8.26 -11.89
N LEU A 80 -6.01 7.94 -12.62
CA LEU A 80 -4.69 7.70 -12.04
C LEU A 80 -4.13 8.96 -11.36
N GLY A 81 -4.31 10.15 -11.96
CA GLY A 81 -3.90 11.41 -11.35
C GLY A 81 -4.62 11.68 -10.03
N VAL A 82 -5.94 11.45 -9.98
CA VAL A 82 -6.72 11.60 -8.74
C VAL A 82 -6.31 10.54 -7.70
N ALA A 83 -6.06 9.30 -8.12
CA ALA A 83 -5.54 8.26 -7.23
C ALA A 83 -4.15 8.63 -6.65
N ALA A 84 -3.28 9.24 -7.45
CA ALA A 84 -1.99 9.73 -6.99
C ALA A 84 -2.14 10.79 -5.89
N LEU A 85 -3.09 11.72 -6.06
CA LEU A 85 -3.40 12.73 -5.05
C LEU A 85 -3.96 12.10 -3.76
N LEU A 86 -4.83 11.10 -3.87
CA LEU A 86 -5.35 10.37 -2.71
C LEU A 86 -4.21 9.69 -1.93
N PHE A 87 -3.34 8.94 -2.61
CA PHE A 87 -2.21 8.28 -1.97
C PHE A 87 -1.17 9.26 -1.40
N ALA A 88 -0.94 10.40 -2.07
CA ALA A 88 -0.10 11.46 -1.55
C ALA A 88 -0.73 12.10 -0.29
N GLY A 89 -2.05 12.24 -0.25
CA GLY A 89 -2.81 12.67 0.92
C GLY A 89 -2.62 11.71 2.09
N TYR A 90 -2.69 10.38 1.85
CA TYR A 90 -2.38 9.38 2.87
C TYR A 90 -0.93 9.47 3.37
N ALA A 91 0.04 9.59 2.47
CA ALA A 91 1.45 9.75 2.84
C ALA A 91 1.66 11.02 3.68
N GLY A 92 1.06 12.14 3.28
CA GLY A 92 1.11 13.41 4.00
C GLY A 92 0.47 13.33 5.39
N TYR A 93 -0.73 12.73 5.48
CA TYR A 93 -1.45 12.54 6.74
C TYR A 93 -0.65 11.67 7.71
N THR A 94 -0.18 10.50 7.26
CA THR A 94 0.57 9.55 8.09
C THR A 94 1.92 10.13 8.51
N ARG A 95 2.61 10.86 7.62
CA ARG A 95 3.83 11.60 7.96
C ARG A 95 3.57 12.67 9.03
N ARG A 96 2.47 13.41 8.92
CA ARG A 96 2.08 14.43 9.91
C ARG A 96 1.77 13.81 11.26
N ALA A 97 1.02 12.70 11.30
CA ALA A 97 0.74 11.96 12.53
C ALA A 97 2.04 11.53 13.23
N LEU A 98 2.98 10.93 12.49
CA LEU A 98 4.30 10.56 13.01
C LEU A 98 5.09 11.78 13.52
N ALA A 99 5.14 12.87 12.75
CA ALA A 99 5.86 14.09 13.13
C ALA A 99 5.30 14.74 14.41
N THR A 100 4.00 14.55 14.68
CA THR A 100 3.34 15.03 15.91
C THR A 100 3.44 14.06 17.09
N GLY A 101 4.18 12.95 16.95
CA GLY A 101 4.28 11.91 17.97
C GLY A 101 2.98 11.14 18.21
N ARG A 102 2.00 11.27 17.29
CA ARG A 102 0.70 10.60 17.37
C ARG A 102 0.84 9.24 16.68
N GLY A 103 1.22 8.24 17.46
CA GLY A 103 1.21 6.83 17.04
C GLY A 103 -0.22 6.27 16.99
N GLY A 104 -0.33 4.97 16.74
CA GLY A 104 -1.61 4.25 16.68
C GLY A 104 -1.65 3.24 15.54
N PRO A 105 -2.82 2.61 15.32
CA PRO A 105 -2.99 1.70 14.20
C PRO A 105 -2.98 2.47 12.88
N CYS A 106 -2.37 1.92 11.83
CA CYS A 106 -2.22 2.60 10.55
C CYS A 106 -3.55 2.91 9.82
N GLY A 107 -4.65 2.25 10.19
CA GLY A 107 -5.98 2.45 9.56
C GLY A 107 -6.10 1.91 8.13
N CYS A 108 -5.02 1.39 7.54
CA CYS A 108 -4.99 0.85 6.19
C CYS A 108 -5.58 -0.57 6.09
N SER A 109 -6.67 -0.87 6.81
CA SER A 109 -7.37 -2.16 6.92
C SER A 109 -6.65 -3.33 7.63
N ARG A 110 -5.43 -3.11 8.13
CA ARG A 110 -4.78 -3.97 9.15
C ARG A 110 -4.71 -3.22 10.48
N ALA A 111 -5.52 -3.65 11.45
CA ALA A 111 -5.52 -3.09 12.80
C ALA A 111 -4.18 -3.29 13.53
N GLU A 112 -3.45 -4.34 13.17
CA GLU A 112 -2.27 -4.82 13.89
C GLU A 112 -0.97 -4.11 13.50
N VAL A 113 -0.97 -3.29 12.45
CA VAL A 113 0.25 -2.62 11.98
C VAL A 113 0.32 -1.21 12.58
N PRO A 114 1.30 -0.93 13.45
CA PRO A 114 1.48 0.41 14.01
C PRO A 114 1.90 1.38 12.92
N LEU A 115 1.49 2.65 13.08
CA LEU A 115 1.93 3.74 12.24
C LEU A 115 3.46 3.87 12.32
N SER A 116 4.12 3.78 11.16
CA SER A 116 5.59 3.85 11.05
C SER A 116 6.00 4.53 9.76
N GLY A 117 7.28 4.89 9.63
CA GLY A 117 7.85 5.45 8.40
C GLY A 117 7.63 4.55 7.17
N TRP A 118 7.54 3.23 7.37
CA TRP A 118 7.22 2.27 6.30
C TRP A 118 5.80 2.41 5.77
N VAL A 119 4.83 2.79 6.61
CA VAL A 119 3.47 3.10 6.16
C VAL A 119 3.47 4.32 5.25
N VAL A 120 4.23 5.36 5.62
CA VAL A 120 4.42 6.56 4.79
C VAL A 120 5.08 6.20 3.45
N GLY A 121 6.15 5.41 3.50
CA GLY A 121 6.89 4.96 2.32
C GLY A 121 6.02 4.15 1.35
N ARG A 122 5.18 3.23 1.87
CA ARG A 122 4.21 2.49 1.05
C ARG A 122 3.21 3.42 0.36
N ALA A 123 2.61 4.36 1.10
CA ALA A 123 1.66 5.31 0.52
C ALA A 123 2.33 6.20 -0.54
N ALA A 124 3.57 6.65 -0.29
CA ALA A 124 4.35 7.41 -1.26
C ALA A 124 4.70 6.59 -2.52
N ALA A 125 5.01 5.29 -2.37
CA ALA A 125 5.26 4.40 -3.49
C ALA A 125 4.00 4.24 -4.38
N PHE A 126 2.82 4.05 -3.79
CA PHE A 126 1.57 4.02 -4.55
C PHE A 126 1.25 5.35 -5.23
N ALA A 127 1.53 6.48 -4.57
CA ALA A 127 1.38 7.80 -5.17
C ALA A 127 2.30 7.97 -6.38
N GLY A 128 3.57 7.56 -6.26
CA GLY A 128 4.55 7.59 -7.34
C GLY A 128 4.17 6.71 -8.53
N LEU A 129 3.70 5.48 -8.27
CA LEU A 129 3.21 4.58 -9.31
C LEU A 129 1.97 5.15 -10.02
N ALA A 130 1.01 5.69 -9.28
CA ALA A 130 -0.18 6.30 -9.86
C ALA A 130 0.18 7.54 -10.70
N ALA A 131 1.09 8.40 -10.22
CA ALA A 131 1.55 9.57 -10.97
C ALA A 131 2.32 9.17 -12.25
N LEU A 132 3.19 8.16 -12.15
CA LEU A 132 3.89 7.61 -13.30
C LEU A 132 2.90 7.04 -14.33
N GLY A 133 1.93 6.24 -13.88
CA GLY A 133 0.86 5.71 -14.72
C GLY A 133 0.06 6.82 -15.41
N ALA A 134 -0.31 7.87 -14.67
CA ALA A 134 -1.03 9.02 -15.22
C ALA A 134 -0.22 9.74 -16.31
N GLY A 135 1.05 10.02 -16.04
CA GLY A 135 1.94 10.68 -17.01
C GLY A 135 2.16 9.86 -18.27
N LEU A 136 2.35 8.54 -18.14
CA LEU A 136 2.52 7.66 -19.28
C LEU A 136 1.22 7.45 -20.07
N ALA A 137 0.07 7.37 -19.40
CA ALA A 137 -1.25 7.24 -20.03
C ALA A 137 -1.64 8.52 -20.82
N ALA A 138 -1.27 9.69 -20.31
CA ALA A 138 -1.46 10.98 -20.98
C ALA A 138 -0.50 11.19 -22.17
N GLY A 139 0.64 10.48 -22.18
CA GLY A 139 1.63 10.52 -23.26
C GLY A 139 1.29 9.62 -24.45
N PRO A 140 2.16 9.58 -25.47
CA PRO A 140 1.96 8.82 -26.72
C PRO A 140 2.20 7.31 -26.56
N ALA A 141 2.36 6.80 -25.34
CA ALA A 141 2.72 5.40 -25.11
C ALA A 141 1.64 4.46 -25.64
N ALA A 142 1.91 3.61 -26.63
CA ALA A 142 0.93 2.64 -27.12
C ALA A 142 0.44 1.69 -26.00
N PRO A 143 -0.82 1.20 -26.05
CA PRO A 143 -1.27 0.12 -25.16
C PRO A 143 -0.45 -1.17 -25.42
N PRO A 144 -0.48 -2.16 -24.51
CA PRO A 144 0.24 -3.42 -24.72
C PRO A 144 -0.30 -4.16 -25.94
N GLU A 145 0.60 -4.62 -26.82
CA GLU A 145 0.27 -5.09 -28.17
C GLU A 145 -0.13 -6.57 -28.21
N GLY A 146 -0.06 -7.30 -27.09
CA GLY A 146 -0.41 -8.71 -27.06
C GLY A 146 -0.73 -9.29 -25.68
N ALA A 147 -1.38 -10.47 -25.69
CA ALA A 147 -1.80 -11.19 -24.49
C ALA A 147 -0.63 -11.51 -23.53
N ALA A 148 0.57 -11.77 -24.06
CA ALA A 148 1.76 -12.05 -23.27
C ALA A 148 2.24 -10.82 -22.47
N GLU A 149 2.18 -9.62 -23.06
CA GLU A 149 2.53 -8.38 -22.35
C GLU A 149 1.50 -8.06 -21.26
N TRP A 150 0.22 -8.27 -21.56
CA TRP A 150 -0.85 -8.14 -20.58
C TRP A 150 -0.71 -9.14 -19.43
N ALA A 151 -0.40 -10.41 -19.72
CA ALA A 151 -0.15 -11.43 -18.70
C ALA A 151 1.06 -11.07 -17.83
N THR A 152 2.14 -10.59 -18.45
CA THR A 152 3.35 -10.15 -17.74
C THR A 152 3.03 -8.96 -16.82
N ALA A 153 2.32 -7.96 -17.33
CA ALA A 153 1.92 -6.79 -16.53
C ALA A 153 0.99 -7.18 -15.37
N ALA A 154 0.04 -8.09 -15.62
CA ALA A 154 -0.87 -8.60 -14.60
C ALA A 154 -0.13 -9.38 -13.51
N LEU A 155 0.78 -10.29 -13.87
CA LEU A 155 1.60 -11.05 -12.92
C LEU A 155 2.53 -10.13 -12.11
N ALA A 156 3.16 -9.16 -12.78
CA ALA A 156 4.00 -8.18 -12.10
C ALA A 156 3.19 -7.33 -11.12
N ALA A 157 2.02 -6.84 -11.52
CA ALA A 157 1.13 -6.08 -10.64
C ALA A 157 0.62 -6.92 -9.46
N ALA A 158 0.19 -8.15 -9.73
CA ALA A 158 -0.26 -9.10 -8.72
C ALA A 158 0.85 -9.54 -7.75
N SER A 159 2.12 -9.40 -8.13
CA SER A 159 3.26 -9.65 -7.25
C SER A 159 3.66 -8.40 -6.46
N LEU A 160 3.78 -7.26 -7.14
CA LEU A 160 4.21 -5.99 -6.53
C LEU A 160 3.20 -5.44 -5.54
N ALA A 161 1.90 -5.50 -5.87
CA ALA A 161 0.85 -4.97 -4.99
C ALA A 161 0.85 -5.62 -3.60
N PRO A 162 0.78 -6.96 -3.45
CA PRO A 162 0.79 -7.59 -2.12
C PRO A 162 2.14 -7.45 -1.39
N LEU A 163 3.26 -7.39 -2.12
CA LEU A 163 4.58 -7.11 -1.53
C LEU A 163 4.61 -5.72 -0.90
N LEU A 164 4.24 -4.69 -1.67
CA LEU A 164 4.12 -3.31 -1.17
C LEU A 164 3.09 -3.22 -0.03
N TRP A 165 1.97 -3.94 -0.15
CA TRP A 165 0.93 -3.97 0.87
C TRP A 165 1.41 -4.54 2.20
N SER A 166 2.18 -5.63 2.15
CA SER A 166 2.65 -6.37 3.34
C SER A 166 3.96 -5.83 3.92
N LEU A 167 4.69 -5.01 3.16
CA LEU A 167 6.00 -4.47 3.54
C LEU A 167 6.02 -3.86 4.96
N PRO A 168 5.06 -3.00 5.38
CA PRO A 168 5.13 -2.40 6.71
C PRO A 168 4.92 -3.41 7.83
N ALA A 169 4.15 -4.48 7.60
CA ALA A 169 3.95 -5.52 8.59
C ALA A 169 5.21 -6.38 8.76
N ALA A 170 5.86 -6.73 7.64
CA ALA A 170 7.11 -7.48 7.66
C ALA A 170 8.25 -6.71 8.35
N LEU A 171 8.27 -5.38 8.23
CA LEU A 171 9.30 -4.54 8.82
C LEU A 171 8.98 -4.06 10.24
N ALA A 172 7.72 -4.16 10.67
CA ALA A 172 7.31 -3.91 12.05
C ALA A 172 7.65 -5.08 13.00
N GLN A 173 7.89 -6.28 12.47
CA GLN A 173 8.43 -7.42 13.20
C GLN A 173 9.89 -7.62 12.79
N PRO A 174 10.89 -7.10 13.54
CA PRO A 174 12.24 -7.60 13.39
C PRO A 174 12.19 -9.11 13.66
N ALA A 175 12.77 -9.92 12.78
CA ALA A 175 12.94 -11.36 13.03
C ALA A 175 13.43 -11.54 14.48
N ALA A 176 12.70 -12.32 15.28
CA ALA A 176 13.10 -12.59 16.65
C ALA A 176 14.58 -12.97 16.64
N PRO A 177 15.42 -12.40 17.52
CA PRO A 177 16.82 -12.79 17.60
C PRO A 177 16.87 -14.31 17.65
N GLN A 178 17.57 -14.94 16.70
CA GLN A 178 17.83 -16.37 16.79
C GLN A 178 18.41 -16.60 18.18
N ARG A 179 17.65 -17.29 19.04
CA ARG A 179 18.10 -17.65 20.38
C ARG A 179 19.47 -18.33 20.16
N PRO A 180 20.56 -17.86 20.78
CA PRO A 180 21.85 -18.51 20.61
C PRO A 180 21.64 -20.00 20.87
N LEU A 181 22.00 -20.84 19.89
CA LEU A 181 22.00 -22.29 20.10
C LEU A 181 22.77 -22.54 21.40
N PRO A 182 22.26 -23.39 22.31
CA PRO A 182 22.96 -23.67 23.56
C PRO A 182 24.39 -24.08 23.22
N SER A 183 25.35 -23.25 23.65
CA SER A 183 26.76 -23.59 23.58
C SER A 183 26.92 -24.86 24.41
N PHE A 184 27.04 -26.00 23.74
CA PHE A 184 27.36 -27.24 24.43
C PHE A 184 28.74 -27.04 25.03
N ALA A 185 28.79 -26.89 26.35
CA ALA A 185 30.04 -26.88 27.08
C ALA A 185 30.76 -28.19 26.77
N VAL A 186 31.90 -28.10 26.08
CA VAL A 186 32.82 -29.22 25.93
C VAL A 186 33.31 -29.54 27.33
N VAL A 187 32.79 -30.61 27.93
CA VAL A 187 33.31 -31.18 29.17
C VAL A 187 34.67 -31.77 28.84
N SER A 188 35.75 -31.05 29.19
CA SER A 188 37.09 -31.62 29.20
C SER A 188 37.15 -32.72 30.26
N VAL A 189 37.21 -33.98 29.80
CA VAL A 189 37.49 -35.13 30.66
C VAL A 189 38.96 -35.04 31.09
N PRO A 190 39.28 -35.01 32.40
CA PRO A 190 40.67 -35.05 32.84
C PRO A 190 41.26 -36.43 32.54
N ASN A 191 42.38 -36.43 31.81
CA ASN A 191 43.19 -37.62 31.56
C ASN A 191 43.72 -38.14 32.90
N GLY A 192 43.17 -39.27 33.36
CA GLY A 192 43.70 -40.02 34.50
C GLY A 192 45.04 -40.64 34.11
N GLY A 193 46.13 -39.96 34.47
CA GLY A 193 47.48 -40.50 34.41
C GLY A 193 47.61 -41.71 35.32
N ARG A 194 48.23 -42.76 34.78
CA ARG A 194 48.74 -43.93 35.51
C ARG A 194 50.08 -43.60 36.16
#